data_AF-A0A7X9A9S8-F1
#
_entry.id   AF-A0A7X9A9S8-F1
#
_cell.length_a   1.000
_cell.length_b   1.000
_cell.length_c   1.000
_cell.angle_alpha   90.00
_cell.angle_beta   90.00
_cell.angle_gamma   90.00
#
_symmetry.space_group_name_H-M   'P 1'
#
loop_
_entity.id
_entity.type
_entity.pdbx_description
1 polymer ?
#
loop_
_entity_poly.entity_id
_entity_poly.type
_entity_poly.pdbx_seq_one_letter_code
_entity_poly.pdbx_strand_id
1 'polypeptide(L)'
;MVRRYFTLMEVMIASTILALAVAASMGIVGSARSNLLRAEKRWARQHILSQAVEAYLLGGPRTVLPDGVLPQGFSARCQLYEVEDLHEEALEAIREWRLGEFHIQVFDTSGKLMEEVRVRKLVKEEDLEL
;
A
#
# COMPACT_ATOMS: atom_id res chain seq x y z
N MET A 1 -8.36 -62.38 27.05
CA MET A 1 -7.87 -61.25 26.23
C MET A 1 -8.51 -61.37 24.86
N VAL A 2 -9.53 -60.56 24.54
CA VAL A 2 -10.25 -60.67 23.26
C VAL A 2 -9.38 -60.03 22.18
N ARG A 3 -8.89 -60.83 21.22
CA ARG A 3 -8.25 -60.29 20.01
C ARG A 3 -9.32 -59.62 19.16
N ARG A 4 -9.35 -58.30 19.14
CA ARG A 4 -10.10 -57.53 18.15
C ARG A 4 -9.28 -57.50 16.87
N TYR A 5 -9.79 -58.11 15.81
CA TYR A 5 -9.18 -58.05 14.49
C TYR A 5 -9.65 -56.76 13.82
N PHE A 6 -8.70 -55.96 13.32
CA PHE A 6 -9.00 -54.77 12.53
C PHE A 6 -9.70 -55.18 11.25
N THR A 7 -10.85 -54.58 10.96
CA THR A 7 -11.62 -54.88 9.76
C THR A 7 -11.12 -54.02 8.59
N LEU A 8 -11.22 -54.55 7.37
CA LEU A 8 -10.93 -53.78 6.16
C LEU A 8 -11.79 -52.51 6.09
N MET A 9 -13.04 -52.58 6.58
CA MET A 9 -13.96 -51.45 6.63
C MET A 9 -13.43 -50.31 7.52
N GLU A 10 -12.89 -50.60 8.70
CA GLU A 10 -12.28 -49.59 9.58
C GLU A 10 -11.10 -48.89 8.91
N VAL A 11 -10.25 -49.66 8.20
CA VAL A 11 -9.12 -49.10 7.45
C VAL A 11 -9.59 -48.17 6.33
N MET A 12 -10.64 -48.57 5.59
CA MET A 12 -11.22 -47.74 4.53
C MET A 12 -11.82 -46.45 5.07
N ILE A 13 -12.56 -46.52 6.19
CA ILE A 13 -13.14 -45.33 6.83
C ILE A 13 -12.03 -44.40 7.31
N ALA A 14 -11.02 -44.94 8.01
CA ALA A 14 -9.88 -44.15 8.48
C ALA A 14 -9.12 -43.47 7.33
N SER A 15 -8.89 -44.19 6.22
CA SER A 15 -8.23 -43.65 5.03
C SER A 15 -9.04 -42.53 4.37
N THR A 16 -10.37 -42.67 4.35
CA THR A 16 -11.28 -41.65 3.80
C THR A 16 -11.27 -40.38 4.65
N ILE A 17 -11.36 -40.54 5.98
CA ILE A 17 -11.27 -39.41 6.92
C ILE A 17 -9.91 -38.70 6.77
N LEU A 18 -8.82 -39.47 6.67
CA LEU A 18 -7.48 -38.91 6.47
C LEU A 18 -7.38 -38.15 5.14
N ALA A 19 -7.89 -38.71 4.04
CA ALA A 19 -7.89 -38.06 2.75
C ALA A 19 -8.67 -36.73 2.78
N LEU A 20 -9.85 -36.72 3.40
CA LEU A 20 -10.66 -35.51 3.55
C LEU A 20 -9.96 -34.46 4.42
N ALA A 21 -9.34 -34.88 5.53
CA ALA A 21 -8.59 -33.99 6.41
C ALA A 21 -7.42 -33.34 5.66
N VAL A 22 -6.64 -34.13 4.91
CA VAL A 22 -5.52 -33.62 4.11
C VAL A 22 -6.00 -32.64 3.04
N ALA A 23 -7.08 -32.98 2.31
CA ALA A 23 -7.64 -32.10 1.29
C ALA A 23 -8.12 -30.77 1.89
N ALA A 24 -8.81 -30.81 3.04
CA ALA A 24 -9.24 -29.61 3.74
C ALA A 24 -8.05 -28.75 4.20
N SER A 25 -7.03 -29.37 4.79
CA SER A 25 -5.80 -28.67 5.21
C SER A 25 -5.09 -28.01 4.03
N MET A 26 -4.95 -28.71 2.90
CA MET A 26 -4.37 -28.14 1.68
C MET A 26 -5.17 -26.95 1.17
N GLY A 27 -6.51 -27.02 1.21
CA GLY A 27 -7.38 -25.88 0.85
C GLY A 27 -7.14 -24.65 1.73
N ILE A 28 -7.02 -24.85 3.04
CA ILE A 28 -6.73 -23.76 3.99
C ILE A 28 -5.35 -23.16 3.70
N VAL A 29 -4.31 -23.98 3.57
CA VAL A 29 -2.94 -23.50 3.29
C VAL A 29 -2.88 -22.76 1.95
N GLY A 30 -3.54 -23.28 0.91
CA GLY A 30 -3.59 -22.65 -0.40
C GLY A 30 -4.25 -21.27 -0.35
N SER A 31 -5.40 -21.17 0.32
CA SER A 31 -6.10 -19.88 0.47
C SER A 31 -5.28 -18.87 1.29
N ALA A 32 -4.67 -19.31 2.40
CA ALA A 32 -3.80 -18.48 3.24
C ALA A 32 -2.62 -17.92 2.45
N ARG A 33 -1.92 -18.76 1.67
CA ARG A 33 -0.83 -18.33 0.79
C ARG A 33 -1.29 -17.27 -0.22
N SER A 34 -2.44 -17.49 -0.85
CA SER A 34 -2.97 -16.54 -1.84
C SER A 34 -3.29 -15.17 -1.21
N ASN A 35 -3.84 -15.18 0.01
CA ASN A 35 -4.17 -13.98 0.75
C ASN A 35 -2.91 -13.24 1.19
N LEU A 36 -1.89 -13.96 1.66
CA LEU A 36 -0.60 -13.39 2.04
C LEU A 36 0.07 -12.68 0.86
N LEU A 37 0.19 -13.35 -0.30
CA LEU A 37 0.80 -12.73 -1.48
C LEU A 37 0.05 -11.48 -1.94
N ARG A 38 -1.28 -11.46 -1.83
CA ARG A 38 -2.08 -10.27 -2.13
C ARG A 38 -1.85 -9.16 -1.10
N ALA A 39 -1.77 -9.49 0.17
CA ALA A 39 -1.53 -8.54 1.25
C ALA A 39 -0.13 -7.93 1.13
N GLU A 40 0.89 -8.74 0.90
CA GLU A 40 2.27 -8.31 0.69
C GLU A 40 2.38 -7.36 -0.51
N LYS A 41 1.76 -7.69 -1.64
CA LYS A 41 1.71 -6.79 -2.81
C LYS A 41 1.04 -5.46 -2.50
N ARG A 42 -0.03 -5.44 -1.70
CA ARG A 42 -0.70 -4.19 -1.30
C ARG A 42 0.18 -3.39 -0.35
N TRP A 43 0.75 -4.05 0.65
CA TRP A 43 1.67 -3.44 1.61
C TRP A 43 2.86 -2.80 0.90
N ALA A 44 3.51 -3.51 -0.03
CA ALA A 44 4.65 -2.99 -0.77
C ALA A 44 4.32 -1.70 -1.53
N ARG A 45 3.18 -1.65 -2.24
CA ARG A 45 2.76 -0.44 -2.96
C ARG A 45 2.51 0.74 -2.01
N GLN A 46 1.81 0.49 -0.91
CA GLN A 46 1.51 1.51 0.10
C GLN A 46 2.78 1.99 0.82
N HIS A 47 3.72 1.09 1.08
CA HIS A 47 4.99 1.43 1.70
C HIS A 47 5.81 2.38 0.81
N ILE A 48 5.92 2.08 -0.49
CA ILE A 48 6.60 2.94 -1.46
C ILE A 48 5.91 4.31 -1.55
N LEU A 49 4.56 4.34 -1.57
CA LEU A 49 3.80 5.59 -1.54
C LEU A 49 4.09 6.39 -0.27
N SER A 50 4.08 5.76 0.91
CA SER A 50 4.38 6.42 2.18
C SER A 50 5.77 7.04 2.18
N GLN A 51 6.77 6.33 1.65
CA GLN A 51 8.14 6.86 1.57
C GLN A 51 8.24 8.09 0.66
N ALA A 52 7.59 8.06 -0.50
CA ALA A 52 7.51 9.22 -1.38
C ALA A 52 6.80 10.40 -0.71
N VAL A 53 5.68 10.13 -0.03
CA VAL A 53 4.90 11.14 0.68
C VAL A 53 5.71 11.80 1.79
N GLU A 54 6.35 11.01 2.64
CA GLU A 54 7.21 11.51 3.71
C GLU A 54 8.32 12.40 3.15
N ALA A 55 8.99 11.96 2.08
CA ALA A 55 10.05 12.73 1.45
C ALA A 55 9.56 14.08 0.90
N TYR A 56 8.44 14.12 0.18
CA TYR A 56 7.88 15.37 -0.36
C TYR A 56 7.29 16.28 0.72
N LEU A 57 6.66 15.73 1.76
CA LEU A 57 6.10 16.56 2.84
C LEU A 57 7.19 17.17 3.73
N LEU A 58 8.35 16.52 3.86
CA LEU A 58 9.50 17.03 4.59
C LEU A 58 10.36 17.98 3.76
N GLY A 59 10.66 17.62 2.51
CA GLY A 59 11.55 18.38 1.62
C GLY A 59 10.85 19.46 0.78
N GLY A 60 9.52 19.46 0.74
CA GLY A 60 8.73 20.32 -0.15
C GLY A 60 8.50 19.72 -1.54
N PRO A 61 7.63 20.35 -2.36
CA PRO A 61 7.19 19.79 -3.64
C PRO A 61 8.29 19.70 -4.70
N ARG A 62 9.36 20.51 -4.55
CA ARG A 62 10.51 20.57 -5.47
C ARG A 62 11.68 19.70 -5.01
N THR A 63 11.54 18.97 -3.91
CA THR A 63 12.62 18.14 -3.40
C THR A 63 12.98 17.05 -4.41
N VAL A 64 14.28 16.80 -4.55
CA VAL A 64 14.76 15.63 -5.27
C VAL A 64 14.78 14.47 -4.29
N LEU A 65 14.13 13.36 -4.65
CA LEU A 65 14.11 12.19 -3.80
C LEU A 65 15.54 11.65 -3.61
N PRO A 66 16.01 11.47 -2.36
CA PRO A 66 17.31 10.88 -2.10
C PRO A 66 17.42 9.46 -2.65
N ASP A 67 18.63 9.07 -3.04
CA ASP A 67 18.92 7.71 -3.47
C ASP A 67 18.55 6.70 -2.38
N GLY A 68 17.87 5.62 -2.79
CA GLY A 68 17.47 4.55 -1.88
C GLY A 68 16.14 4.75 -1.15
N VAL A 69 15.48 5.92 -1.27
CA VAL A 69 14.10 6.10 -0.77
C VAL A 69 13.11 5.27 -1.57
N LEU A 70 13.31 5.14 -2.88
CA LEU A 70 12.51 4.26 -3.71
C LEU A 70 13.34 3.06 -4.19
N PRO A 71 12.75 1.88 -4.34
CA PRO A 71 13.40 0.75 -4.98
C PRO A 71 13.80 1.09 -6.43
N GLN A 72 14.82 0.41 -6.96
CA GLN A 72 15.32 0.67 -8.31
C GLN A 72 14.23 0.57 -9.38
N GLY A 73 14.21 1.55 -10.28
CA GLY A 73 13.26 1.65 -11.39
C GLY A 73 11.92 2.28 -11.02
N PHE A 74 11.58 2.40 -9.73
CA PHE A 74 10.44 3.19 -9.30
C PHE A 74 10.80 4.67 -9.34
N SER A 75 9.82 5.51 -9.64
CA SER A 75 9.96 6.96 -9.59
C SER A 75 8.73 7.59 -8.97
N ALA A 76 8.84 8.84 -8.53
CA ALA A 76 7.70 9.60 -8.08
C ALA A 76 7.77 11.05 -8.57
N ARG A 77 6.62 11.70 -8.56
CA ARG A 77 6.45 13.10 -8.90
C ARG A 77 5.54 13.75 -7.87
N CYS A 78 5.83 15.00 -7.53
CA CYS A 78 4.96 15.84 -6.73
C CYS A 78 4.60 17.10 -7.51
N GLN A 79 3.34 17.50 -7.42
CA GLN A 79 2.84 18.79 -7.87
C GLN A 79 2.13 19.45 -6.70
N LEU A 80 2.31 20.75 -6.53
CA LEU A 80 1.62 21.53 -5.50
C LEU A 80 0.56 22.38 -6.19
N TYR A 81 -0.66 22.32 -5.68
CA TYR A 81 -1.79 23.09 -6.19
C TYR A 81 -2.32 24.04 -5.12
N GLU A 82 -2.77 25.20 -5.56
CA GLU A 82 -3.55 26.11 -4.74
C GLU A 82 -4.94 25.51 -4.49
N VAL A 83 -5.43 25.66 -3.26
CA VAL A 83 -6.77 25.18 -2.87
C VAL A 83 -7.75 26.35 -2.93
N GLU A 84 -8.58 26.36 -3.98
CA GLU A 84 -9.58 27.41 -4.21
C GLU A 84 -10.95 27.08 -3.58
N ASP A 85 -11.17 25.83 -3.14
CA ASP A 85 -12.46 25.35 -2.59
C ASP A 85 -12.74 25.75 -1.13
N LEU A 86 -12.22 26.91 -0.71
CA LEU A 86 -12.30 27.40 0.66
C LEU A 86 -13.34 28.50 0.82
N HIS A 87 -13.80 28.69 2.06
CA HIS A 87 -14.57 29.87 2.42
C HIS A 87 -13.72 31.13 2.20
N GLU A 88 -14.34 32.26 1.86
CA GLU A 88 -13.62 33.50 1.49
C GLU A 88 -12.59 33.93 2.55
N GLU A 89 -12.93 33.78 3.83
CA GLU A 89 -12.06 34.09 4.98
C GLU A 89 -10.83 33.19 5.09
N ALA A 90 -10.84 32.01 4.46
CA ALA A 90 -9.76 31.02 4.49
C ALA A 90 -8.90 31.01 3.21
N LEU A 91 -9.24 31.86 2.23
CA LEU A 91 -8.43 32.04 1.02
C LEU A 91 -7.22 32.95 1.27
N GLU A 92 -7.33 33.87 2.22
CA GLU A 92 -6.27 34.81 2.59
C GLU A 92 -5.12 34.10 3.34
N ALA A 93 -3.88 34.53 3.05
CA ALA A 93 -2.72 34.03 3.73
C ALA A 93 -2.69 34.46 5.21
N ILE A 94 -2.53 33.50 6.12
CA ILE A 94 -2.33 33.80 7.54
C ILE A 94 -0.83 33.76 7.82
N ARG A 95 -0.21 34.94 8.01
CA ARG A 95 1.25 35.07 8.24
C ARG A 95 2.08 34.39 7.13
N GLU A 96 1.71 34.66 5.88
CA GLU A 96 2.35 34.08 4.66
C GLU A 96 2.15 32.57 4.50
N TRP A 97 1.22 31.96 5.25
CA TRP A 97 0.85 30.56 5.08
C TRP A 97 -0.49 30.45 4.39
N ARG A 98 -0.56 29.56 3.39
CA ARG A 98 -1.78 29.22 2.66
C ARG A 98 -1.95 27.71 2.62
N LEU A 99 -3.19 27.26 2.40
CA LEU A 99 -3.45 25.84 2.22
C LEU A 99 -3.09 25.42 0.79
N GLY A 100 -2.14 24.50 0.66
CA GLY A 100 -1.79 23.88 -0.61
C GLY A 100 -2.17 22.40 -0.63
N GLU A 101 -2.40 21.85 -1.82
CA GLU A 101 -2.66 20.43 -2.03
C GLU A 101 -1.47 19.79 -2.77
N PHE A 102 -0.74 18.92 -2.06
CA PHE A 102 0.30 18.09 -2.64
C PHE A 102 -0.35 16.93 -3.39
N HIS A 103 -0.15 16.86 -4.70
CA HIS A 103 -0.50 15.69 -5.50
C HIS A 103 0.76 14.87 -5.75
N ILE A 104 0.84 13.73 -5.08
CA ILE A 104 2.02 12.85 -5.10
C ILE A 104 1.66 11.59 -5.86
N GLN A 105 2.45 11.28 -6.88
CA GLN A 105 2.24 10.16 -7.79
C GLN A 105 3.48 9.27 -7.78
N VAL A 106 3.29 7.96 -7.67
CA VAL A 106 4.36 6.96 -7.76
C VAL A 106 4.16 6.13 -9.01
N PHE A 107 5.24 5.93 -9.76
CA PHE A 107 5.29 5.18 -11.00
C PHE A 107 6.11 3.90 -10.81
N ASP A 108 5.65 2.81 -11.42
CA ASP A 108 6.34 1.53 -11.41
C ASP A 108 7.56 1.53 -12.36
N THR A 109 8.26 0.38 -12.41
CA THR A 109 9.44 0.18 -13.26
C THR A 109 9.17 0.29 -14.77
N SER A 110 7.90 0.27 -15.20
CA SER A 110 7.50 0.48 -16.59
C SER A 110 7.14 1.94 -16.89
N GLY A 111 7.17 2.81 -15.88
CA GLY A 111 6.71 4.19 -15.97
C GLY A 111 5.19 4.35 -15.88
N LYS A 112 4.46 3.29 -15.50
CA LYS A 112 3.01 3.36 -15.32
C LYS A 112 2.68 3.89 -13.92
N LEU A 113 1.67 4.75 -13.84
CA LEU A 113 1.14 5.21 -12.55
C LEU A 113 0.69 4.00 -11.71
N MET A 114 1.29 3.85 -10.54
CA MET A 114 1.07 2.74 -9.62
C MET A 114 0.06 3.12 -8.53
N GLU A 115 0.30 4.23 -7.83
CA GLU A 115 -0.54 4.78 -6.77
C GLU A 115 -0.38 6.30 -6.73
N GLU A 116 -1.38 7.00 -6.19
CA GLU A 116 -1.32 8.44 -5.96
C GLU A 116 -2.03 8.83 -4.67
N VAL A 117 -1.66 9.98 -4.11
CA VAL A 117 -2.34 10.56 -2.95
C VAL A 117 -2.36 12.08 -3.06
N ARG A 118 -3.39 12.67 -2.47
CA ARG A 118 -3.53 14.11 -2.30
C ARG A 118 -3.48 14.46 -0.82
N VAL A 119 -2.60 15.38 -0.44
CA VAL A 119 -2.42 15.79 0.94
C VAL A 119 -2.51 17.30 1.01
N ARG A 120 -3.51 17.81 1.74
CA ARG A 120 -3.63 19.25 2.03
C ARG A 120 -2.74 19.60 3.21
N LYS A 121 -1.87 20.60 3.06
CA LYS A 121 -0.92 21.06 4.08
C LYS A 121 -0.78 22.57 3.99
N LEU A 122 -0.56 23.21 5.14
CA LEU A 122 -0.12 24.61 5.15
C LEU A 122 1.28 24.70 4.53
N VAL A 123 1.40 25.53 3.51
CA VAL A 123 2.63 25.84 2.79
C VAL A 123 2.87 27.34 2.82
N LYS A 124 4.11 27.75 2.58
CA LYS A 124 4.41 29.16 2.41
C LYS A 124 3.81 29.64 1.08
N GLU A 125 3.32 30.87 1.06
CA GLU A 125 2.72 31.48 -0.13
C GLU A 125 3.68 31.45 -1.34
N GLU A 126 4.96 31.71 -1.10
CA GLU A 126 6.03 31.63 -2.11
C GLU A 126 6.17 30.24 -2.78
N ASP A 127 5.75 29.17 -2.10
CA ASP A 127 5.80 27.81 -2.66
C ASP A 127 4.71 27.58 -3.72
N LEU A 128 3.60 28.35 -3.66
CA LEU A 128 2.45 28.26 -4.56
C LEU A 128 2.57 29.16 -5.80
N GLU A 129 3.31 30.27 -5.71
CA GLU A 129 3.35 31.33 -6.73
C GLU A 129 4.33 31.07 -7.90
N LEU A 130 4.86 29.85 -8.05
CA LEU A 130 5.98 29.53 -8.95
C LEU A 130 5.70 28.38 -9.92
#